data_AF-A0A959H2K2-F1
#
_entry.id   AF-A0A959H2K2-F1
#
_cell.length_a   1.000
_cell.length_b   1.000
_cell.length_c   1.000
_cell.angle_alpha   90.00
_cell.angle_beta   90.00
_cell.angle_gamma   90.00
#
_symmetry.space_group_name_H-M   'P 1'
#
loop_
_entity.id
_entity.type
_entity.pdbx_description
1 polymer ?
#
loop_
_entity_poly.entity_id
_entity_poly.type
_entity_poly.pdbx_seq_one_letter_code
_entity_poly.pdbx_strand_id
1 'polypeptide(L)'
;MNINIRVISVAIFGVLAIISAFSIRNLKFSFDFEQFFPEGDEDLEFFQDFIREFESDDNFLLVAIRREEGVFDQQFLERFHDFSIQARRLPHVTACQSLTKFAYPVRTPFAITTVPAIHID
;
A
#
# COMPACT_ATOMS: atom_id res chain seq x y z
N MET A 1 -10.74 50.97 -34.24
CA MET A 1 -9.92 49.77 -33.93
C MET A 1 -9.70 49.01 -35.23
N ASN A 2 -8.47 48.95 -35.74
CA ASN A 2 -8.18 48.41 -37.07
C ASN A 2 -8.58 46.92 -37.14
N ILE A 3 -9.28 46.53 -38.20
CA ILE A 3 -9.81 45.16 -38.40
C ILE A 3 -8.70 44.10 -38.26
N ASN A 4 -7.48 44.46 -38.68
CA ASN A 4 -6.28 43.63 -38.59
C ASN A 4 -5.88 43.31 -37.14
N ILE A 5 -6.02 44.26 -36.20
CA ILE A 5 -5.68 44.04 -34.80
C ILE A 5 -6.65 43.02 -34.18
N ARG A 6 -7.94 43.11 -34.50
CA ARG A 6 -8.96 42.16 -33.99
C ARG A 6 -8.69 40.74 -34.47
N VAL A 7 -8.36 40.57 -35.75
CA VAL A 7 -8.04 39.26 -36.33
C VAL A 7 -6.75 38.69 -35.72
N ILE A 8 -5.72 39.52 -35.54
CA ILE A 8 -4.47 39.10 -34.89
C ILE A 8 -4.71 38.66 -33.45
N SER A 9 -5.48 39.41 -32.66
CA SER A 9 -5.81 39.03 -31.28
C SER A 9 -6.55 37.70 -31.22
N VAL A 10 -7.55 37.47 -32.07
CA VAL A 10 -8.29 36.20 -32.11
C VAL A 10 -7.39 35.04 -32.50
N ALA A 11 -6.51 35.23 -33.48
CA ALA A 11 -5.54 34.19 -33.87
C ALA A 11 -4.59 33.84 -32.72
N ILE A 12 -4.08 34.84 -32.00
CA ILE A 12 -3.20 34.63 -30.83
C ILE A 12 -3.94 33.86 -29.73
N PHE A 13 -5.15 34.28 -29.36
CA PHE A 13 -5.94 33.56 -28.35
C PHE A 13 -6.30 32.13 -28.80
N GLY A 14 -6.56 31.92 -30.09
CA GLY A 14 -6.79 30.59 -30.65
C GLY A 14 -5.56 29.68 -30.51
N VAL A 15 -4.36 30.20 -30.81
CA VAL A 15 -3.10 29.47 -30.64
C VAL A 15 -2.85 29.15 -29.17
N LEU A 16 -3.05 30.12 -28.27
CA LEU A 16 -2.91 29.90 -26.82
C LEU A 16 -3.88 28.84 -26.31
N ALA A 17 -5.13 28.84 -26.79
CA ALA A 17 -6.12 27.83 -26.42
C ALA A 17 -5.70 26.41 -26.86
N ILE A 18 -5.14 26.26 -28.07
CA ILE A 18 -4.63 24.98 -28.55
C ILE A 18 -3.44 24.49 -27.69
N ILE A 19 -2.53 25.39 -27.33
CA ILE A 19 -1.39 25.08 -26.45
C ILE A 19 -1.89 24.63 -25.05
N SER A 20 -2.85 25.36 -24.46
CA SER A 20 -3.46 24.99 -23.19
C SER A 20 -4.16 23.64 -23.25
N ALA A 21 -4.89 23.35 -24.33
CA ALA A 21 -5.55 22.07 -24.53
C ALA A 21 -4.55 20.92 -24.67
N PHE A 22 -3.40 21.15 -25.31
CA PHE A 22 -2.33 20.14 -25.36
C PHE A 22 -1.74 19.85 -23.97
N SER A 23 -1.65 20.86 -23.11
CA SER A 23 -1.14 20.73 -21.74
C SER A 23 -2.02 19.83 -20.85
N ILE A 24 -3.31 19.66 -21.17
CA ILE A 24 -4.21 18.74 -20.46
C ILE A 24 -3.68 17.30 -20.45
N ARG A 25 -2.90 16.89 -21.46
CA ARG A 25 -2.28 15.56 -21.50
C ARG A 25 -1.25 15.33 -20.39
N ASN A 26 -0.74 16.40 -19.78
CA ASN A 26 0.18 16.34 -18.66
C ASN A 26 -0.51 16.47 -17.30
N LEU A 27 -1.86 16.48 -17.27
CA LEU A 27 -2.61 16.54 -16.03
C LEU A 27 -2.32 15.29 -15.19
N LYS A 28 -1.77 15.50 -14.00
CA LYS A 28 -1.51 14.44 -13.01
C LYS A 28 -2.54 14.57 -11.89
N PHE A 29 -3.13 13.45 -11.50
CA PHE A 29 -3.95 13.38 -10.29
C PHE A 29 -3.05 12.92 -9.15
N SER A 30 -2.99 13.72 -8.09
CA SER A 30 -2.37 13.32 -6.84
C SER A 30 -3.48 13.05 -5.82
N PHE A 31 -3.45 11.86 -5.21
CA PHE A 31 -4.31 11.51 -4.08
C PHE A 31 -3.54 11.58 -2.76
N ASP A 32 -2.45 12.34 -2.77
CA ASP A 32 -1.59 12.52 -1.62
C ASP A 32 -2.27 13.44 -0.61
N PHE A 33 -2.67 12.85 0.51
CA PHE A 33 -3.35 13.56 1.60
C PHE A 33 -2.45 14.62 2.25
N GLU A 34 -1.13 14.46 2.15
CA GLU A 34 -0.15 15.40 2.70
C GLU A 34 -0.25 16.78 2.03
N GLN A 35 -0.78 16.87 0.81
CA GLN A 35 -0.96 18.12 0.07
C GLN A 35 -2.05 19.05 0.63
N PHE A 36 -2.87 18.55 1.56
CA PHE A 36 -3.85 19.37 2.26
C PHE A 36 -3.26 20.12 3.47
N PHE A 37 -2.05 19.75 3.90
CA PHE A 37 -1.37 20.39 5.02
C PHE A 37 -0.50 21.56 4.53
N PRO A 38 -0.39 22.65 5.32
CA PRO A 38 0.50 23.76 4.99
C PRO A 38 1.97 23.34 5.06
N GLU A 39 2.83 24.04 4.31
CA GLU A 39 4.28 23.85 4.43
C GLU A 39 4.76 24.21 5.85
N GLY A 40 5.53 23.32 6.47
CA GLY A 40 6.06 23.51 7.82
C GLY A 40 5.09 23.13 8.95
N ASP A 41 4.05 22.35 8.66
CA ASP A 41 3.14 21.79 9.65
C ASP A 41 3.86 20.73 10.52
N GLU A 42 3.88 20.95 11.85
CA GLU A 42 4.57 20.06 12.80
C GLU A 42 3.91 18.67 12.88
N ASP A 43 2.58 18.58 12.65
CA ASP A 43 1.86 17.30 12.68
C ASP A 43 2.17 16.47 11.41
N LEU A 44 2.33 17.13 10.25
CA LEU A 44 2.78 16.46 9.03
C LEU A 44 4.21 15.92 9.16
N GLU A 45 5.14 16.70 9.71
CA GLU A 45 6.53 16.26 9.92
C GLU A 45 6.59 15.03 10.85
N PHE A 46 5.84 15.06 11.96
CA PHE A 46 5.70 13.92 12.85
C PHE A 46 5.12 12.68 12.14
N PHE A 47 4.06 12.87 11.35
CA PHE A 47 3.42 11.79 10.60
C PHE A 47 4.36 11.16 9.56
N GLN A 48 5.12 11.97 8.82
CA GLN A 48 6.09 11.49 7.83
C GLN A 48 7.23 10.70 8.50
N ASP A 49 7.75 11.17 9.63
CA ASP A 49 8.77 10.45 10.39
C ASP A 49 8.23 9.14 10.98
N PHE A 50 6.97 9.13 11.44
CA PHE A 50 6.30 7.91 11.90
C PHE A 50 6.16 6.86 10.78
N ILE A 51 5.64 7.24 9.61
CA ILE A 51 5.51 6.33 8.47
C ILE A 51 6.87 5.86 7.96
N ARG A 52 7.89 6.71 7.99
CA ARG A 52 9.25 6.32 7.59
C ARG A 52 9.80 5.20 8.46
N GLU A 53 9.53 5.22 9.77
CA GLU A 53 10.02 4.21 10.71
C GLU A 53 9.16 2.94 10.72
N PHE A 54 7.83 3.08 10.63
CA PHE A 54 6.89 1.97 10.85
C PHE A 54 6.22 1.44 9.58
N GLU A 55 6.49 2.03 8.42
CA GLU A 55 5.77 1.86 7.16
C GLU A 55 4.28 2.27 7.26
N SER A 56 3.68 2.49 6.10
CA SER A 56 2.28 2.88 5.96
C SER A 56 1.36 1.69 6.28
N ASP A 57 0.43 1.84 7.23
CA ASP A 57 -0.51 0.79 7.71
C ASP A 57 -1.67 0.49 6.72
N ASP A 58 -1.50 0.84 5.44
CA ASP A 58 -2.53 0.81 4.40
C ASP A 58 -2.28 -0.26 3.33
N ASN A 59 -1.16 -0.99 3.40
CA ASN A 59 -0.77 -2.00 2.40
C ASN A 59 -0.88 -3.46 2.89
N PHE A 60 -1.83 -3.77 3.77
CA PHE A 60 -2.09 -5.16 4.20
C PHE A 60 -3.55 -5.57 4.09
N LEU A 61 -3.77 -6.86 3.88
CA LEU A 61 -5.09 -7.50 3.87
C LEU A 61 -5.16 -8.53 5.00
N LEU A 62 -6.12 -8.36 5.90
CA LEU A 62 -6.43 -9.36 6.93
C LEU A 62 -7.49 -10.33 6.44
N VAL A 63 -7.19 -11.63 6.56
CA VAL A 63 -8.11 -12.71 6.20
C VAL A 63 -8.35 -13.58 7.43
N ALA A 64 -9.61 -13.67 7.87
CA ALA A 64 -10.03 -14.53 8.95
C ALA A 64 -10.94 -15.65 8.41
N ILE A 65 -10.66 -16.89 8.78
CA ILE A 65 -11.47 -18.06 8.38
C ILE A 65 -12.11 -18.66 9.63
N ARG A 66 -13.43 -18.71 9.64
CA ARG A 66 -14.22 -19.30 10.73
C ARG A 66 -14.54 -20.77 10.43
N ARG A 67 -14.40 -21.62 11.46
CA ARG A 67 -14.84 -23.02 11.46
C ARG A 67 -15.59 -23.31 12.77
N GLU A 68 -16.83 -23.78 12.68
CA GLU A 68 -17.69 -23.97 13.85
C GLU A 68 -17.25 -25.17 14.71
N GLU A 69 -16.69 -26.20 14.09
CA GLU A 69 -16.21 -27.41 14.77
C GLU A 69 -14.81 -27.23 15.41
N GLY A 70 -14.33 -25.99 15.48
CA GLY A 70 -13.02 -25.62 16.04
C GLY A 70 -11.90 -25.52 14.99
N VAL A 71 -10.78 -24.90 15.35
CA VAL A 71 -9.65 -24.64 14.43
C VAL A 71 -8.50 -25.65 14.56
N PHE A 72 -8.47 -26.46 15.62
CA PHE A 72 -7.44 -27.46 15.87
C PHE A 72 -7.76 -28.81 15.21
N ASP A 73 -8.12 -28.76 13.94
CA ASP A 73 -8.26 -29.92 13.08
C ASP A 73 -7.04 -29.98 12.15
N GLN A 74 -6.35 -31.13 12.11
CA GLN A 74 -5.10 -31.28 11.38
C GLN A 74 -5.26 -30.95 9.89
N GLN A 75 -6.27 -31.53 9.23
CA GLN A 75 -6.51 -31.28 7.81
C GLN A 75 -6.85 -29.82 7.52
N PHE A 76 -7.60 -29.17 8.42
CA PHE A 76 -7.88 -27.75 8.32
C PHE A 76 -6.60 -26.91 8.42
N LEU A 77 -5.74 -27.18 9.41
CA LEU A 77 -4.49 -26.45 9.63
C LEU A 77 -3.50 -26.64 8.47
N GLU A 78 -3.40 -27.86 7.93
CA GLU A 78 -2.59 -28.16 6.73
C GLU A 78 -3.07 -27.35 5.53
N ARG A 79 -4.37 -27.38 5.22
CA ARG A 79 -4.95 -26.57 4.13
C ARG A 79 -4.75 -25.07 4.35
N PHE A 80 -4.88 -24.59 5.59
CA PHE A 80 -4.68 -23.18 5.92
C PHE A 80 -3.21 -22.76 5.79
N HIS A 81 -2.28 -23.64 6.16
CA HIS A 81 -0.85 -23.45 5.94
C HIS A 81 -0.52 -23.39 4.43
N ASP A 82 -1.05 -24.31 3.64
CA ASP A 82 -0.87 -24.33 2.19
C ASP A 82 -1.46 -23.08 1.52
N PHE A 83 -2.65 -22.65 1.95
CA PHE A 83 -3.26 -21.39 1.52
C PHE A 83 -2.32 -20.21 1.81
N SER A 84 -1.73 -20.15 3.01
CA SER A 84 -0.80 -19.09 3.41
C SER A 84 0.50 -19.09 2.59
N ILE A 85 1.00 -20.26 2.19
CA ILE A 85 2.15 -20.37 1.28
C ILE A 85 1.79 -19.89 -0.12
N GLN A 86 0.62 -20.29 -0.63
CA GLN A 86 0.16 -19.92 -1.98
C GLN A 86 -0.15 -18.43 -2.08
N ALA A 87 -0.74 -17.82 -1.05
CA ALA A 87 -1.02 -16.39 -1.01
C ALA A 87 0.25 -15.55 -1.18
N ARG A 88 1.40 -16.01 -0.65
CA ARG A 88 2.70 -15.35 -0.84
C ARG A 88 3.18 -15.31 -2.29
N ARG A 89 2.67 -16.20 -3.15
CA ARG A 89 3.06 -16.28 -4.57
C ARG A 89 2.24 -15.37 -5.48
N LEU A 90 1.22 -14.70 -4.93
CA LEU A 90 0.39 -13.78 -5.70
C LEU A 90 1.21 -12.55 -6.15
N PRO A 91 0.91 -11.98 -7.34
CA PRO A 91 1.55 -10.75 -7.78
C PRO A 91 1.40 -9.63 -6.75
N HIS A 92 2.46 -8.85 -6.55
CA HIS A 92 2.51 -7.70 -5.64
C HIS A 92 2.44 -8.02 -4.13
N VAL A 93 2.33 -9.29 -3.73
CA VAL A 93 2.43 -9.68 -2.32
C VAL A 93 3.91 -9.78 -1.92
N THR A 94 4.36 -8.89 -1.02
CA THR A 94 5.73 -8.87 -0.50
C THR A 94 5.90 -9.86 0.67
N ALA A 95 4.89 -9.96 1.53
CA ALA A 95 4.89 -10.82 2.70
C ALA A 95 3.50 -11.44 2.96
N CYS A 96 3.50 -12.64 3.53
CA CYS A 96 2.29 -13.29 4.02
C CYS A 96 2.59 -13.94 5.38
N GLN A 97 2.00 -13.39 6.43
CA GLN A 97 2.06 -13.90 7.79
C GLN A 97 0.77 -14.65 8.12
N SER A 98 0.90 -15.73 8.89
CA SER A 98 -0.20 -16.62 9.25
C SER A 98 0.12 -17.32 10.58
N LEU A 99 -0.91 -17.68 11.34
CA LEU A 99 -0.76 -18.39 12.61
C LEU A 99 -0.04 -19.73 12.44
N THR A 100 -0.22 -20.41 11.31
CA THR A 100 0.45 -21.69 10.99
C THR A 100 1.90 -21.53 10.54
N LYS A 101 2.40 -20.28 10.43
CA LYS A 101 3.79 -19.96 10.09
C LYS A 101 4.50 -19.20 11.21
N PHE A 102 3.77 -18.80 12.25
CA PHE A 102 4.32 -18.03 13.35
C PHE A 102 5.09 -18.94 14.31
N ALA A 103 6.22 -18.44 14.81
CA ALA A 103 7.06 -19.17 15.75
C ALA A 103 7.63 -18.22 16.81
N TYR A 104 7.67 -18.70 18.06
CA TYR A 104 8.23 -17.96 19.18
C TYR A 104 9.75 -18.15 19.25
N PRO A 105 10.54 -17.08 19.36
CA PRO A 105 11.97 -17.21 19.61
C PRO A 105 12.21 -17.73 21.03
N VAL A 106 13.10 -18.71 21.15
CA VAL A 106 13.50 -19.31 22.42
C VAL A 106 15.02 -19.27 22.54
N ARG A 107 15.53 -18.69 23.63
CA ARG A 107 16.94 -18.73 23.96
C ARG A 107 17.26 -20.04 24.67
N THR A 108 18.16 -20.82 24.08
CA THR A 108 18.74 -22.01 24.73
C THR A 108 20.18 -21.71 25.17
N PRO A 109 20.80 -22.54 26.03
CA PRO A 109 22.20 -22.36 26.42
C PRO A 109 23.20 -22.34 25.26
N PHE A 110 22.82 -22.87 24.09
CA PHE A 110 23.70 -23.02 22.94
C PHE A 110 23.34 -22.09 21.76
N ALA A 111 22.06 -21.75 21.58
CA ALA A 111 21.60 -20.93 20.45
C ALA A 111 20.23 -20.29 20.69
N ILE A 112 19.90 -19.27 19.91
CA ILE A 112 18.52 -18.81 19.73
C ILE A 112 17.87 -19.70 18.67
N THR A 113 16.80 -20.40 19.05
CA THR A 113 15.98 -21.20 18.16
C THR A 113 14.55 -20.68 18.14
N THR A 114 13.66 -21.31 17.38
CA THR A 114 12.24 -20.97 17.34
C THR A 114 11.38 -22.19 17.60
N VAL A 115 10.22 -22.00 18.24
CA VAL A 115 9.21 -23.03 18.47
C VAL A 115 7.92 -22.59 17.77
N PRO A 116 7.31 -23.42 16.90
CA PRO A 116 6.06 -23.09 16.23
C PRO A 116 4.96 -22.70 17.23
N ALA A 117 4.18 -21.68 16.90
CA ALA A 117 3.05 -21.27 17.73
C ALA A 117 1.88 -22.26 17.63
N ILE A 118 1.73 -22.92 16.48
CA ILE A 118 0.80 -24.01 16.26
C ILE A 118 1.60 -25.20 15.72
N HIS A 119 1.51 -26.33 16.42
CA HIS A 119 2.04 -27.61 15.94
C HIS A 119 0.94 -28.25 15.09
N ILE A 120 1.26 -28.54 13.83
CA ILE A 120 0.30 -29.15 12.90
C ILE A 120 0.38 -30.69 13.00
N ASP A 121 1.49 -31.20 13.52
CA ASP A 121 1.86 -32.59 13.77
C ASP A 121 1.83 -32.99 15.26
#